data_AF-A0A2S8RA75-F1
#
_entry.id   AF-A0A2S8RA75-F1
#
_cell.length_a   1.000
_cell.length_b   1.000
_cell.length_c   1.000
_cell.angle_alpha   90.00
_cell.angle_beta   90.00
_cell.angle_gamma   90.00
#
_symmetry.space_group_name_H-M   'P 1'
#
loop_
_entity.id
_entity.type
_entity.pdbx_description
1 polymer ?
#
loop_
_entity_poly.entity_id
_entity_poly.type
_entity_poly.pdbx_seq_one_letter_code
_entity_poly.pdbx_strand_id
1 'polypeptide(L)'
;MLKKTILCILTCILTIALMCTISYQWVFANNNLIKNHSFEDVEGDALRFWETWVWGEGPGGVEFTVEKDNPRSGQNCAAIYNLEERGSRYIQKVEVEPDSQYKFSAWIRTENVGEGRIGANISVVGNTIYSQDIKGTTHQWEYVELYIKTMEEVDSVELILALGGYDRLGADENLNTGKAFFDDVALEKVDSIPEGARVVVVEKDAPKSSEEDVQSGPEKRDTEGKYTWIWLLVSWSVLLSVFIYYVKTGKVKFKR
;
A
#
# COMPACT_ATOMS: atom_id res chain seq x y z
N MET A 1 41.20 22.52 21.99
CA MET A 1 40.79 21.11 21.83
C MET A 1 39.30 20.88 22.16
N LEU A 2 38.80 21.44 23.27
CA LEU A 2 37.40 21.32 23.72
C LEU A 2 36.33 21.64 22.65
N LYS A 3 36.49 22.70 21.86
CA LYS A 3 35.54 23.07 20.78
C LYS A 3 35.44 22.03 19.66
N LYS A 4 36.53 21.33 19.32
CA LYS A 4 36.54 20.28 18.29
C LYS A 4 35.88 19.01 18.80
N THR A 5 36.05 18.70 20.09
CA THR A 5 35.39 17.56 20.75
C THR A 5 33.88 17.77 20.85
N ILE A 6 33.44 18.97 21.22
CA ILE A 6 32.00 19.32 21.28
C ILE A 6 31.34 19.23 19.90
N LEU A 7 32.02 19.73 18.85
CA LEU A 7 31.51 19.65 17.47
C LEU A 7 31.36 18.19 17.00
N CYS A 8 32.32 17.32 17.29
CA CYS A 8 32.20 15.88 16.98
C CYS A 8 31.00 15.22 17.68
N ILE A 9 30.77 15.54 18.96
CA ILE A 9 29.66 14.94 19.73
C ILE A 9 28.31 15.38 19.15
N LEU A 10 28.15 16.66 18.82
CA LEU A 10 26.94 17.19 18.18
C LEU A 10 26.66 16.55 16.83
N THR A 11 27.69 16.37 15.99
CA THR A 11 27.53 15.70 14.69
C THR A 11 27.14 14.23 14.87
N CYS A 12 27.75 13.51 15.83
CA CYS A 12 27.38 12.12 16.12
C CYS A 12 25.93 11.99 16.60
N ILE A 13 25.47 12.87 17.49
CA ILE A 13 24.08 12.88 17.97
C ILE A 13 23.11 13.14 16.81
N LEU A 14 23.43 14.11 15.95
CA LEU A 14 22.61 14.42 14.78
C LEU A 14 22.54 13.24 13.80
N THR A 15 23.65 12.55 13.56
CA THR A 15 23.68 11.36 12.68
C THR A 15 22.92 10.18 13.27
N ILE A 16 23.00 9.97 14.60
CA ILE A 16 22.25 8.90 15.28
C ILE A 16 20.75 9.22 15.24
N ALA A 17 20.36 10.47 15.47
CA ALA A 17 18.97 10.90 15.35
C ALA A 17 18.43 10.69 13.94
N LEU A 18 19.21 11.02 12.90
CA LEU A 18 18.84 10.77 11.50
C LEU A 18 18.72 9.27 11.18
N MET A 19 19.64 8.44 11.69
CA MET A 19 19.58 6.99 11.51
C MET A 19 18.37 6.39 12.22
N CYS A 20 18.05 6.86 13.45
CA CYS A 20 16.84 6.44 14.15
C CYS A 20 15.58 6.77 13.35
N THR A 21 15.46 7.99 12.80
CA THR A 21 14.29 8.36 11.98
C THR A 21 14.15 7.51 10.72
N ILE A 22 15.26 7.15 10.08
CA ILE A 22 15.24 6.25 8.92
C ILE A 22 14.78 4.86 9.37
N SER A 23 15.33 4.31 10.46
CA SER A 23 14.93 3.01 11.01
C SER A 23 13.46 2.91 11.40
N TYR A 24 12.85 3.99 11.92
CA TYR A 24 11.41 4.02 12.21
C TYR A 24 10.55 3.84 10.95
N GLN A 25 10.97 4.38 9.80
CA GLN A 25 10.23 4.20 8.54
C GLN A 25 10.29 2.75 8.04
N TRP A 26 11.37 2.00 8.31
CA TRP A 26 11.49 0.58 7.93
C TRP A 26 10.65 -0.36 8.80
N VAL A 27 10.37 0.00 10.07
CA VAL A 27 9.57 -0.85 10.96
C VAL A 27 8.09 -0.88 10.55
N PHE A 28 7.54 0.21 10.01
CA PHE A 28 6.18 0.22 9.46
C PHE A 28 6.06 -0.48 8.10
N ALA A 29 7.15 -0.55 7.33
CA ALA A 29 7.15 -1.24 6.03
C ALA A 29 7.11 -2.78 6.13
N ASN A 30 7.46 -3.36 7.30
CA ASN A 30 7.70 -4.80 7.40
C ASN A 30 6.45 -5.67 7.67
N ASN A 31 5.28 -5.06 7.94
CA ASN A 31 4.03 -5.78 8.23
C ASN A 31 2.90 -5.54 7.22
N ASN A 32 3.07 -4.63 6.27
CA ASN A 32 2.04 -4.35 5.28
C ASN A 32 2.04 -5.43 4.20
N LEU A 33 0.90 -6.08 4.00
CA LEU A 33 0.76 -7.14 3.00
C LEU A 33 0.54 -6.61 1.58
N ILE A 34 0.21 -5.31 1.45
CA ILE A 34 -0.05 -4.65 0.16
C ILE A 34 1.27 -4.30 -0.53
N LYS A 35 1.38 -4.65 -1.81
CA LYS A 35 2.49 -4.25 -2.68
C LYS A 35 2.23 -2.86 -3.25
N ASN A 36 3.29 -2.07 -3.36
CA ASN A 36 3.23 -0.69 -3.87
C ASN A 36 2.15 0.13 -3.17
N HIS A 37 2.19 0.08 -1.83
CA HIS A 37 1.16 0.60 -0.97
C HIS A 37 1.16 2.14 -0.84
N SER A 38 2.28 2.78 -1.18
CA SER A 38 2.46 4.24 -1.28
C SER A 38 2.49 4.73 -2.72
N PHE A 39 2.19 3.86 -3.71
CA PHE A 39 2.07 4.24 -5.13
C PHE A 39 3.31 4.83 -5.82
N GLU A 40 4.50 4.61 -5.25
CA GLU A 40 5.77 5.10 -5.79
C GLU A 40 6.36 4.22 -6.91
N ASP A 41 5.93 2.97 -7.03
CA ASP A 41 6.37 2.07 -8.10
C ASP A 41 5.46 2.20 -9.33
N VAL A 42 5.97 2.90 -10.35
CA VAL A 42 5.24 3.28 -11.55
C VAL A 42 5.98 2.78 -12.79
N GLU A 43 5.24 2.20 -13.73
CA GLU A 43 5.74 1.79 -15.04
C GLU A 43 5.03 2.60 -16.14
N GLY A 44 5.73 3.59 -16.70
CA GLY A 44 5.11 4.57 -17.59
C GLY A 44 4.14 5.47 -16.82
N ASP A 45 2.86 5.41 -17.17
CA ASP A 45 1.76 6.12 -16.48
C ASP A 45 0.87 5.18 -15.65
N ALA A 46 1.28 3.91 -15.48
CA ALA A 46 0.51 2.88 -14.76
C ALA A 46 1.14 2.54 -13.40
N LEU A 47 0.28 2.38 -12.39
CA LEU A 47 0.68 1.87 -11.07
C LEU A 47 0.96 0.37 -11.15
N ARG A 48 2.14 -0.05 -10.69
CA ARG A 48 2.46 -1.48 -10.63
C ARG A 48 1.66 -2.16 -9.52
N PHE A 49 1.32 -3.44 -9.74
CA PHE A 49 0.59 -4.32 -8.81
C PHE A 49 -0.87 -3.97 -8.54
N TRP A 50 -1.42 -2.95 -9.19
CA TRP A 50 -2.83 -2.56 -9.06
C TRP A 50 -3.54 -2.73 -10.40
N GLU A 51 -4.60 -3.53 -10.40
CA GLU A 51 -5.48 -3.70 -11.55
C GLU A 51 -6.58 -2.63 -11.53
N THR A 52 -7.07 -2.25 -12.70
CA THR A 52 -8.17 -1.28 -12.82
C THR A 52 -9.42 -1.99 -13.32
N TRP A 53 -10.57 -1.57 -12.81
CA TRP A 53 -11.86 -2.07 -13.26
C TRP A 53 -12.93 -1.00 -13.16
N VAL A 54 -13.88 -1.01 -14.10
CA VAL A 54 -14.96 -0.03 -14.19
C VAL A 54 -16.30 -0.76 -14.37
N TRP A 55 -17.29 -0.34 -13.61
CA TRP A 55 -18.70 -0.69 -13.79
C TRP A 55 -19.48 0.49 -14.39
N GLY A 56 -20.43 0.15 -15.28
CA GLY A 56 -21.18 1.08 -16.11
C GLY A 56 -20.82 0.88 -17.59
N GLU A 57 -21.83 0.72 -18.45
CA GLU A 57 -21.61 0.47 -19.88
C GLU A 57 -21.12 1.72 -20.64
N GLY A 58 -20.35 1.52 -21.69
CA GLY A 58 -19.96 2.55 -22.67
C GLY A 58 -18.46 2.92 -22.64
N PRO A 59 -17.88 3.34 -23.79
CA PRO A 59 -16.48 3.74 -23.85
C PRO A 59 -16.22 5.08 -23.14
N GLY A 60 -15.12 5.17 -22.41
CA GLY A 60 -14.66 6.41 -21.76
C GLY A 60 -15.34 6.73 -20.42
N GLY A 61 -15.09 7.94 -19.93
CA GLY A 61 -15.73 8.48 -18.71
C GLY A 61 -15.00 8.18 -17.39
N VAL A 62 -13.89 7.45 -17.43
CA VAL A 62 -13.03 7.19 -16.26
C VAL A 62 -11.58 7.33 -16.64
N GLU A 63 -10.80 7.99 -15.79
CA GLU A 63 -9.34 8.06 -15.89
C GLU A 63 -8.71 7.51 -14.62
N PHE A 64 -7.73 6.61 -14.79
CA PHE A 64 -6.86 6.13 -13.72
C PHE A 64 -5.49 6.74 -13.93
N THR A 65 -4.97 7.48 -12.95
CA THR A 65 -3.74 8.27 -13.11
C THR A 65 -2.85 8.18 -11.88
N VAL A 66 -1.57 8.45 -12.07
CA VAL A 66 -0.61 8.72 -10.99
C VAL A 66 -0.58 10.22 -10.77
N GLU A 67 -1.15 10.67 -9.65
CA GLU A 67 -1.15 12.08 -9.28
C GLU A 67 0.14 12.44 -8.55
N LYS A 68 0.70 13.60 -8.90
CA LYS A 68 1.95 14.11 -8.33
C LYS A 68 1.74 15.40 -7.54
N ASP A 69 0.58 16.03 -7.69
CA ASP A 69 0.20 17.18 -6.89
C ASP A 69 -0.45 16.74 -5.57
N ASN A 70 0.12 17.24 -4.47
CA ASN A 70 -0.36 16.99 -3.11
C ASN A 70 -0.52 15.49 -2.71
N PRO A 71 0.49 14.63 -2.96
CA PRO A 71 0.48 13.27 -2.40
C PRO A 71 0.56 13.33 -0.87
N ARG A 72 0.01 12.32 -0.19
CA ARG A 72 0.02 12.26 1.28
C ARG A 72 1.40 11.95 1.81
N SER A 73 2.12 11.06 1.14
CA SER A 73 3.52 10.75 1.39
C SER A 73 4.25 10.59 0.05
N GLY A 74 5.59 10.55 0.07
CA GLY A 74 6.36 10.35 -1.16
C GLY A 74 6.14 11.43 -2.23
N GLN A 75 6.07 11.00 -3.49
CA GLN A 75 5.95 11.85 -4.68
C GLN A 75 4.70 11.55 -5.50
N ASN A 76 4.03 10.42 -5.26
CA ASN A 76 2.94 9.92 -6.09
C ASN A 76 1.77 9.46 -5.22
N CYS A 77 0.55 9.60 -5.73
CA CYS A 77 -0.62 8.92 -5.17
C CYS A 77 -1.52 8.40 -6.29
N ALA A 78 -2.37 7.41 -5.98
CA ALA A 78 -3.29 6.85 -6.96
C ALA A 78 -4.51 7.75 -7.13
N ALA A 79 -4.96 7.97 -8.36
CA ALA A 79 -6.13 8.80 -8.63
C ALA A 79 -7.13 8.12 -9.57
N ILE A 80 -8.41 8.21 -9.22
CA ILE A 80 -9.55 7.81 -10.04
C ILE A 80 -10.34 9.08 -10.36
N TYR A 81 -10.61 9.35 -11.63
CA TYR A 81 -11.47 10.44 -12.06
C TYR A 81 -12.64 9.91 -12.88
N ASN A 82 -13.85 10.01 -12.32
CA ASN A 82 -15.08 9.67 -13.00
C ASN A 82 -15.69 10.95 -13.61
N LEU A 83 -15.61 11.10 -14.93
CA LEU A 83 -16.23 12.21 -15.66
C LEU A 83 -17.76 12.05 -15.75
N GLU A 84 -18.23 10.81 -15.68
CA GLU A 84 -19.65 10.43 -15.68
C GLU A 84 -19.92 9.51 -14.48
N GLU A 85 -21.20 9.28 -14.17
CA GLU A 85 -21.56 8.34 -13.11
C GLU A 85 -20.99 6.94 -13.45
N ARG A 86 -19.97 6.52 -12.69
CA ARG A 86 -19.27 5.23 -12.84
C ARG A 86 -18.95 4.62 -11.49
N GLY A 87 -18.71 3.31 -11.48
CA GLY A 87 -18.19 2.56 -10.34
C GLY A 87 -16.78 2.10 -10.66
N SER A 88 -15.77 2.85 -10.23
CA SER A 88 -14.39 2.68 -10.69
C SER A 88 -13.50 2.25 -9.55
N ARG A 89 -12.61 1.29 -9.80
CA ARG A 89 -11.79 0.69 -8.75
C ARG A 89 -10.37 0.34 -9.18
N TYR A 90 -9.44 0.52 -8.24
CA TYR A 90 -8.19 -0.23 -8.19
C TYR A 90 -8.40 -1.51 -7.38
N ILE A 91 -7.83 -2.62 -7.84
CA ILE A 91 -7.92 -3.92 -7.19
C ILE A 91 -6.50 -4.47 -6.98
N GLN A 92 -6.25 -5.05 -5.81
CA GLN A 92 -5.07 -5.87 -5.59
C GLN A 92 -5.44 -7.13 -4.83
N LYS A 93 -5.05 -8.28 -5.38
CA LYS A 93 -5.10 -9.56 -4.68
C LYS A 93 -3.93 -9.66 -3.72
N VAL A 94 -4.22 -9.98 -2.46
CA VAL A 94 -3.25 -10.09 -1.38
C VAL A 94 -3.44 -11.43 -0.66
N GLU A 95 -2.33 -12.12 -0.41
CA GLU A 95 -2.31 -13.37 0.37
C GLU A 95 -2.55 -13.05 1.85
N VAL A 96 -3.39 -13.86 2.50
CA VAL A 96 -3.76 -13.77 3.92
C VAL A 96 -3.75 -15.15 4.55
N GLU A 97 -3.83 -15.18 5.87
CA GLU A 97 -3.95 -16.42 6.61
C GLU A 97 -5.43 -16.75 6.85
N PRO A 98 -5.83 -18.03 6.81
CA PRO A 98 -7.15 -18.46 7.27
C PRO A 98 -7.38 -18.11 8.75
N ASP A 99 -8.65 -18.04 9.14
CA ASP A 99 -9.10 -17.81 10.53
C ASP A 99 -8.40 -16.63 11.24
N SER A 100 -8.14 -15.57 10.49
CA SER A 100 -7.34 -14.43 10.93
C SER A 100 -8.11 -13.12 10.81
N GLN A 101 -7.58 -12.08 11.46
CA GLN A 101 -8.17 -10.75 11.49
C GLN A 101 -7.17 -9.74 10.95
N TYR A 102 -7.67 -8.78 10.17
CA TYR A 102 -6.87 -7.75 9.52
C TYR A 102 -7.54 -6.38 9.65
N LYS A 103 -6.72 -5.34 9.68
CA LYS A 103 -7.13 -3.96 9.49
C LYS A 103 -6.68 -3.52 8.10
N PHE A 104 -7.64 -3.20 7.25
CA PHE A 104 -7.43 -2.57 5.96
C PHE A 104 -7.65 -1.06 6.10
N SER A 105 -6.70 -0.25 5.68
CA SER A 105 -6.79 1.21 5.82
C SER A 105 -6.15 1.95 4.67
N ALA A 106 -6.58 3.20 4.48
CA ALA A 106 -6.04 4.10 3.47
C ALA A 106 -6.24 5.56 3.89
N TRP A 107 -5.48 6.45 3.27
CA TRP A 107 -5.79 7.87 3.24
C TRP A 107 -6.51 8.21 1.95
N ILE A 108 -7.60 8.96 2.04
CA ILE A 108 -8.42 9.38 0.91
C ILE A 108 -8.53 10.90 0.87
N ARG A 109 -8.44 11.46 -0.33
CA ARG A 109 -8.79 12.85 -0.63
C ARG A 109 -9.74 12.87 -1.81
N THR A 110 -10.66 13.82 -1.87
CA THR A 110 -11.64 13.91 -2.97
C THR A 110 -11.78 15.31 -3.52
N GLU A 111 -12.18 15.41 -4.78
CA GLU A 111 -12.52 16.64 -5.48
C GLU A 111 -13.83 16.44 -6.25
N ASN A 112 -14.83 17.25 -5.93
CA ASN A 112 -16.14 17.27 -6.59
C ASN A 112 -16.83 15.90 -6.66
N VAL A 113 -16.63 15.05 -5.65
CA VAL A 113 -17.35 13.77 -5.57
C VAL A 113 -18.80 14.02 -5.17
N GLY A 114 -19.75 13.41 -5.88
CA GLY A 114 -21.17 13.61 -5.62
C GLY A 114 -21.58 13.18 -4.21
N GLU A 115 -22.46 13.94 -3.57
CA GLU A 115 -22.86 13.73 -2.17
C GLU A 115 -24.03 12.75 -1.98
N GLY A 116 -24.83 12.53 -3.04
CA GLY A 116 -26.07 11.76 -2.97
C GLY A 116 -25.91 10.24 -3.06
N ARG A 117 -24.71 9.75 -3.34
CA ARG A 117 -24.40 8.33 -3.59
C ARG A 117 -23.09 7.95 -2.91
N ILE A 118 -22.70 6.68 -2.93
CA ILE A 118 -21.44 6.21 -2.30
C ILE A 118 -20.24 6.95 -2.92
N GLY A 119 -19.41 7.54 -2.07
CA GLY A 119 -18.20 8.28 -2.45
C GLY A 119 -16.97 7.40 -2.57
N ALA A 120 -15.81 8.00 -2.34
CA ALA A 120 -14.53 7.30 -2.33
C ALA A 120 -14.40 6.43 -1.07
N ASN A 121 -14.05 5.16 -1.21
CA ASN A 121 -14.03 4.19 -0.11
C ASN A 121 -13.02 3.06 -0.34
N ILE A 122 -12.81 2.26 0.70
CA ILE A 122 -12.09 0.98 0.61
C ILE A 122 -13.03 -0.19 0.96
N SER A 123 -12.86 -1.32 0.28
CA SER A 123 -13.70 -2.51 0.44
C SER A 123 -13.00 -3.80 0.01
N VAL A 124 -13.71 -4.93 0.07
CA VAL A 124 -13.24 -6.25 -0.36
C VAL A 124 -14.19 -6.78 -1.44
N VAL A 125 -13.65 -7.39 -2.50
CA VAL A 125 -14.46 -8.01 -3.55
C VAL A 125 -15.47 -9.01 -2.95
N GLY A 126 -16.66 -9.08 -3.55
CA GLY A 126 -17.71 -10.00 -3.13
C GLY A 126 -18.54 -9.54 -1.92
N ASN A 127 -18.20 -8.40 -1.31
CA ASN A 127 -18.86 -7.88 -0.11
C ASN A 127 -19.54 -6.52 -0.37
N THR A 128 -20.58 -6.22 0.42
CA THR A 128 -21.34 -4.96 0.35
C THR A 128 -20.99 -3.99 1.48
N ILE A 129 -20.11 -4.39 2.40
CA ILE A 129 -19.60 -3.54 3.48
C ILE A 129 -18.31 -2.86 3.01
N TYR A 130 -18.24 -1.55 3.21
CA TYR A 130 -17.11 -0.69 2.91
C TYR A 130 -16.77 0.18 4.13
N SER A 131 -15.61 0.84 4.07
CA SER A 131 -15.20 1.84 5.07
C SER A 131 -16.22 2.97 5.20
N GLN A 132 -15.95 3.94 6.07
CA GLN A 132 -16.56 5.26 5.87
C GLN A 132 -16.18 5.75 4.47
N ASP A 133 -17.14 6.30 3.74
CA ASP A 133 -16.92 6.86 2.41
C ASP A 133 -16.76 8.38 2.46
N ILE A 134 -15.91 8.90 1.58
CA ILE A 134 -15.58 10.32 1.50
C ILE A 134 -16.25 10.91 0.25
N LYS A 135 -17.00 12.00 0.45
CA LYS A 135 -17.78 12.68 -0.58
C LYS A 135 -17.40 14.16 -0.65
N GLY A 136 -17.86 14.86 -1.67
CA GLY A 136 -17.57 16.28 -1.86
C GLY A 136 -16.11 16.55 -2.19
N THR A 137 -15.65 17.76 -1.85
CA THR A 137 -14.25 18.17 -1.99
C THR A 137 -13.62 18.28 -0.61
N THR A 138 -12.49 17.61 -0.41
CA THR A 138 -11.75 17.66 0.84
C THR A 138 -10.45 18.45 0.68
N HIS A 139 -10.09 19.22 1.71
CA HIS A 139 -8.86 20.03 1.71
C HIS A 139 -7.67 19.29 2.32
N GLN A 140 -7.93 18.26 3.12
CA GLN A 140 -6.93 17.44 3.78
C GLN A 140 -7.23 15.97 3.47
N TRP A 141 -6.20 15.13 3.58
CA TRP A 141 -6.36 13.69 3.51
C TRP A 141 -7.11 13.18 4.74
N GLU A 142 -8.07 12.31 4.52
CA GLU A 142 -8.90 11.69 5.55
C GLU A 142 -8.57 10.21 5.67
N TYR A 143 -8.38 9.74 6.90
CA TYR A 143 -8.07 8.34 7.16
C TYR A 143 -9.36 7.52 7.20
N VAL A 144 -9.35 6.37 6.51
CA VAL A 144 -10.44 5.39 6.55
C VAL A 144 -9.89 4.02 6.88
N GLU A 145 -10.73 3.21 7.53
CA GLU A 145 -10.40 1.83 7.86
C GLU A 145 -11.62 0.90 7.73
N LEU A 146 -11.32 -0.37 7.52
CA LEU A 146 -12.26 -1.48 7.45
C LEU A 146 -11.58 -2.72 8.01
N TYR A 147 -12.24 -3.44 8.90
CA TYR A 147 -11.70 -4.69 9.43
C TYR A 147 -12.16 -5.87 8.60
N ILE A 148 -11.29 -6.85 8.43
CA ILE A 148 -11.52 -8.05 7.65
C ILE A 148 -11.29 -9.25 8.56
N LYS A 149 -12.24 -10.17 8.59
CA LYS A 149 -12.11 -11.47 9.24
C LYS A 149 -12.14 -12.55 8.16
N THR A 150 -11.07 -13.31 8.03
CA THR A 150 -11.00 -14.48 7.15
C THR A 150 -11.56 -15.69 7.89
N MET A 151 -12.31 -16.52 7.18
CA MET A 151 -12.80 -17.81 7.68
C MET A 151 -11.84 -18.93 7.26
N GLU A 152 -12.19 -20.16 7.64
CA GLU A 152 -11.47 -21.36 7.22
C GLU A 152 -11.34 -21.41 5.69
N GLU A 153 -10.19 -21.90 5.20
CA GLU A 153 -9.86 -22.03 3.78
C GLU A 153 -9.71 -20.71 2.97
N VAL A 154 -9.74 -19.54 3.60
CA VAL A 154 -9.44 -18.26 2.93
C VAL A 154 -7.96 -17.93 3.04
N ASP A 155 -7.23 -18.08 1.93
CA ASP A 155 -5.79 -17.80 1.81
C ASP A 155 -5.47 -16.49 1.06
N SER A 156 -6.47 -15.84 0.49
CA SER A 156 -6.31 -14.61 -0.26
C SER A 156 -7.57 -13.75 -0.24
N VAL A 157 -7.39 -12.44 -0.34
CA VAL A 157 -8.47 -11.45 -0.47
C VAL A 157 -8.15 -10.48 -1.60
N GLU A 158 -9.19 -9.96 -2.23
CA GLU A 158 -9.05 -8.89 -3.23
C GLU A 158 -9.52 -7.58 -2.63
N LEU A 159 -8.56 -6.68 -2.39
CA LEU A 159 -8.79 -5.38 -1.79
C LEU A 159 -9.16 -4.36 -2.88
N ILE A 160 -10.07 -3.46 -2.53
CA ILE A 160 -10.62 -2.46 -3.44
C ILE A 160 -10.34 -1.05 -2.89
N LEU A 161 -9.86 -0.17 -3.78
CA LEU A 161 -9.94 1.28 -3.63
C LEU A 161 -10.93 1.79 -4.69
N ALA A 162 -12.04 2.39 -4.27
CA ALA A 162 -13.15 2.69 -5.18
C ALA A 162 -13.61 4.13 -5.12
N LEU A 163 -14.09 4.64 -6.25
CA LEU A 163 -14.98 5.80 -6.35
C LEU A 163 -16.33 5.34 -6.90
N GLY A 164 -17.36 5.50 -6.07
CA GLY A 164 -18.66 4.85 -6.27
C GLY A 164 -18.72 3.50 -5.53
N GLY A 165 -19.92 2.92 -5.49
CA GLY A 165 -20.18 1.63 -4.87
C GLY A 165 -20.68 0.59 -5.86
N TYR A 166 -20.65 -0.65 -5.40
CA TYR A 166 -21.27 -1.81 -6.07
C TYR A 166 -22.43 -2.31 -5.21
N ASP A 167 -23.57 -2.61 -5.84
CA ASP A 167 -24.65 -3.39 -5.22
C ASP A 167 -24.97 -4.61 -6.10
N ARG A 168 -25.02 -5.80 -5.47
CA ARG A 168 -25.42 -7.07 -6.11
C ARG A 168 -26.87 -7.03 -6.60
N LEU A 169 -27.71 -6.15 -6.06
CA LEU A 169 -29.14 -6.09 -6.39
C LEU A 169 -29.44 -5.31 -7.68
N GLY A 170 -28.41 -4.82 -8.35
CA GLY A 170 -28.55 -4.14 -9.64
C GLY A 170 -29.12 -2.75 -9.46
N ALA A 171 -28.27 -1.75 -9.62
CA ALA A 171 -28.60 -0.51 -10.31
C ALA A 171 -27.36 0.38 -10.29
N ASP A 172 -27.32 1.29 -11.25
CA ASP A 172 -26.47 2.46 -11.28
C ASP A 172 -26.66 3.41 -10.06
N GLU A 173 -27.32 2.94 -8.99
CA GLU A 173 -27.72 3.67 -7.80
C GLU A 173 -26.54 4.17 -6.96
N ASN A 174 -25.39 3.48 -7.02
CA ASN A 174 -24.19 3.85 -6.26
C ASN A 174 -23.02 4.32 -7.13
N LEU A 175 -23.24 4.56 -8.43
CA LEU A 175 -22.20 5.17 -9.28
C LEU A 175 -21.96 6.62 -8.88
N ASN A 176 -20.76 7.14 -9.06
CA ASN A 176 -20.47 8.51 -8.67
C ASN A 176 -19.54 9.19 -9.68
N THR A 177 -19.52 10.52 -9.65
CA THR A 177 -18.64 11.39 -10.42
C THR A 177 -17.57 12.00 -9.52
N GLY A 178 -16.64 12.74 -10.13
CA GLY A 178 -15.60 13.48 -9.41
C GLY A 178 -14.29 12.71 -9.35
N LYS A 179 -13.34 13.21 -8.57
CA LYS A 179 -11.98 12.66 -8.46
C LYS A 179 -11.71 12.19 -7.05
N ALA A 180 -11.16 10.99 -6.93
CA ALA A 180 -10.72 10.40 -5.67
C ALA A 180 -9.23 10.10 -5.75
N PHE A 181 -8.51 10.42 -4.67
CA PHE A 181 -7.09 10.16 -4.51
C PHE A 181 -6.89 9.23 -3.33
N PHE A 182 -5.98 8.28 -3.47
CA PHE A 182 -5.65 7.27 -2.46
C PHE A 182 -4.16 7.25 -2.22
N ASP A 183 -3.76 7.15 -0.96
CA ASP A 183 -2.35 7.07 -0.57
C ASP A 183 -2.17 6.30 0.75
N ASP A 184 -0.95 5.87 1.04
CA ASP A 184 -0.54 5.19 2.27
C ASP A 184 -1.51 4.07 2.68
N VAL A 185 -1.77 3.14 1.75
CA VAL A 185 -2.69 2.02 1.96
C VAL A 185 -2.02 0.95 2.81
N ALA A 186 -2.74 0.26 3.68
CA ALA A 186 -2.19 -0.82 4.47
C ALA A 186 -3.18 -1.94 4.74
N LEU A 187 -2.71 -3.19 4.63
CA LEU A 187 -3.36 -4.36 5.19
C LEU A 187 -2.44 -4.96 6.25
N GLU A 188 -2.87 -4.90 7.50
CA GLU A 188 -2.09 -5.34 8.66
C GLU A 188 -2.84 -6.44 9.40
N LYS A 189 -2.17 -7.54 9.74
CA LYS A 189 -2.74 -8.56 10.64
C LYS A 189 -2.89 -7.98 12.05
N VAL A 190 -4.02 -8.22 12.69
CA VAL A 190 -4.31 -7.73 14.05
C VAL A 190 -4.74 -8.87 14.97
N ASP A 191 -4.41 -8.75 16.26
CA ASP A 191 -4.79 -9.76 17.25
C ASP A 191 -6.28 -9.73 17.59
N SER A 192 -6.92 -8.56 17.44
CA SER A 192 -8.33 -8.37 17.72
C SER A 192 -8.92 -7.19 16.94
N ILE A 193 -10.21 -7.29 16.64
CA ILE A 193 -11.01 -6.21 16.08
C ILE A 193 -11.64 -5.38 17.21
N PRO A 194 -11.58 -4.04 17.18
CA PRO A 194 -12.25 -3.19 18.16
C PRO A 194 -13.76 -3.37 18.18
N GLU A 195 -14.37 -3.18 19.34
CA GLU A 195 -15.83 -3.20 19.48
C GLU A 195 -16.47 -2.07 18.66
N GLY A 196 -17.55 -2.39 17.93
CA GLY A 196 -18.26 -1.43 17.08
C GLY A 196 -17.58 -1.10 15.74
N ALA A 197 -16.43 -1.71 15.44
CA ALA A 197 -15.78 -1.55 14.15
C ALA A 197 -16.60 -2.11 12.99
N ARG A 198 -16.41 -1.57 11.79
CA ARG A 198 -16.97 -2.14 10.55
C ARG A 198 -16.16 -3.37 10.17
N VAL A 199 -16.83 -4.52 10.05
CA VAL A 199 -16.18 -5.81 9.76
C VAL A 199 -16.78 -6.45 8.53
N VAL A 200 -15.90 -6.84 7.60
CA VAL A 200 -16.20 -7.79 6.52
C VAL A 200 -15.79 -9.18 6.98
N VAL A 201 -16.70 -10.15 6.87
CA VAL A 201 -16.35 -11.56 7.02
C VAL A 201 -16.16 -12.13 5.62
N VAL A 202 -14.96 -12.61 5.32
CA VAL A 202 -14.63 -13.25 4.05
C VAL A 202 -14.70 -14.75 4.25
N GLU A 203 -15.63 -15.37 3.53
CA GLU A 203 -15.78 -16.81 3.42
C GLU A 203 -15.33 -17.24 2.03
N LYS A 204 -14.88 -18.49 1.91
CA LYS A 204 -14.60 -19.07 0.60
C LYS A 204 -15.91 -19.20 -0.16
N ASP A 205 -16.04 -18.48 -1.27
CA ASP A 205 -17.18 -18.63 -2.17
C ASP A 205 -17.31 -20.11 -2.58
N ALA A 206 -18.50 -20.70 -2.42
CA ALA A 206 -18.82 -22.00 -3.02
C ALA A 206 -18.61 -21.89 -4.55
N PRO A 207 -18.11 -22.96 -5.22
CA PRO A 207 -17.68 -22.86 -6.61
C PRO A 207 -18.84 -22.39 -7.49
N LYS A 208 -18.70 -21.18 -8.04
CA LYS A 208 -19.54 -20.71 -9.14
C LYS A 208 -19.05 -21.38 -10.42
N SER A 209 -19.87 -22.24 -11.00
CA SER A 209 -19.68 -22.74 -12.36
C SER A 209 -19.77 -21.57 -13.33
N SER A 210 -18.62 -21.12 -13.81
CA SER A 210 -18.50 -20.39 -15.06
C SER A 210 -17.33 -21.00 -15.82
N GLU A 211 -17.61 -21.31 -17.08
CA GLU A 211 -16.87 -22.18 -17.97
C GLU A 211 -15.39 -21.77 -18.16
N GLU A 212 -14.57 -22.79 -18.33
CA GLU A 212 -13.14 -22.74 -18.61
C GLU A 212 -12.84 -21.96 -19.88
N ASP A 213 -11.82 -21.10 -19.84
CA ASP A 213 -10.89 -20.97 -20.96
C ASP A 213 -9.46 -21.06 -20.40
N VAL A 214 -8.90 -22.26 -20.54
CA VAL A 214 -7.55 -22.62 -20.09
C VAL A 214 -6.57 -22.21 -21.18
N GLN A 215 -5.61 -21.34 -20.86
CA GLN A 215 -4.34 -21.32 -21.57
C GLN A 215 -3.15 -21.28 -20.61
N SER A 216 -2.45 -22.41 -20.59
CA SER A 216 -1.25 -22.73 -19.83
C SER A 216 -0.09 -21.78 -20.18
N GLY A 217 0.58 -21.25 -19.15
CA GLY A 217 1.67 -20.29 -19.27
C GLY A 217 3.06 -20.91 -19.55
N PRO A 218 4.14 -20.12 -19.36
CA PRO A 218 5.47 -20.65 -19.14
C PRO A 218 5.92 -20.47 -17.68
N GLU A 219 6.27 -21.61 -17.09
CA GLU A 219 7.35 -21.92 -16.14
C GLU A 219 8.02 -20.80 -15.32
N LYS A 220 8.02 -21.06 -13.99
CA LYS A 220 8.63 -20.26 -12.91
C LYS A 220 10.11 -19.98 -13.15
N ARG A 221 10.50 -18.71 -12.97
CA ARG A 221 11.89 -18.33 -12.70
C ARG A 221 11.96 -17.67 -11.33
N ASP A 222 12.37 -18.47 -10.34
CA ASP A 222 12.76 -17.97 -9.02
C ASP A 222 13.96 -17.04 -9.18
N THR A 223 13.76 -15.77 -8.84
CA THR A 223 14.83 -14.78 -8.66
C THR A 223 14.74 -14.16 -7.27
N GLU A 224 14.64 -15.02 -6.26
CA GLU A 224 15.04 -14.64 -4.91
C GLU A 224 16.58 -14.54 -4.81
N GLY A 225 17.06 -13.42 -4.26
CA GLY A 225 18.29 -13.42 -3.47
C GLY A 225 19.66 -13.26 -4.16
N LYS A 226 19.77 -12.87 -5.43
CA LYS A 226 21.10 -12.82 -6.08
C LYS A 226 22.01 -11.63 -5.75
N TYR A 227 21.57 -10.63 -4.99
CA TYR A 227 22.36 -9.42 -4.74
C TYR A 227 22.54 -9.00 -3.27
N THR A 228 21.93 -9.70 -2.31
CA THR A 228 22.10 -9.44 -0.86
C THR A 228 23.54 -9.65 -0.40
N TRP A 229 24.22 -10.66 -0.93
CA TRP A 229 25.63 -10.95 -0.64
C TRP A 229 26.61 -9.94 -1.24
N ILE A 230 26.26 -9.27 -2.35
CA ILE A 230 27.12 -8.23 -2.95
C ILE A 230 27.25 -7.04 -2.00
N TRP A 231 26.15 -6.64 -1.34
CA TRP A 231 26.17 -5.58 -0.34
C TRP A 231 26.99 -5.95 0.91
N LEU A 232 27.00 -7.23 1.31
CA LEU A 232 27.88 -7.73 2.38
C LEU A 232 29.36 -7.67 1.99
N LEU A 233 29.71 -8.00 0.74
CA LEU A 233 31.10 -7.92 0.25
C LEU A 233 31.58 -6.46 0.17
N VAL A 234 30.74 -5.55 -0.33
CA VAL A 234 31.04 -4.12 -0.37
C VAL A 234 31.25 -3.59 1.05
N SER A 235 30.35 -3.91 1.99
CA SER A 235 30.49 -3.53 3.41
C SER A 235 31.79 -4.07 4.02
N TRP A 236 32.15 -5.33 3.75
CA TRP A 236 33.37 -5.94 4.29
C TRP A 236 34.64 -5.30 3.73
N SER A 237 34.65 -4.94 2.44
CA SER A 237 35.77 -4.23 1.80
C SER A 237 36.01 -2.83 2.39
N VAL A 238 34.93 -2.11 2.74
CA VAL A 238 35.01 -0.79 3.39
C VAL A 238 35.56 -0.97 4.80
N LEU A 239 35.07 -1.93 5.58
CA LEU A 239 35.56 -2.23 6.92
C LEU A 239 37.04 -2.63 6.93
N LEU A 240 37.47 -3.44 5.96
CA LEU A 240 38.88 -3.83 5.81
C LEU A 240 39.76 -2.62 5.48
N SER A 241 39.29 -1.72 4.60
CA SER A 241 40.02 -0.51 4.24
C SER A 241 40.19 0.44 5.43
N VAL A 242 39.14 0.60 6.24
CA VAL A 242 39.18 1.35 7.50
C VAL A 242 40.13 0.68 8.49
N PHE A 243 40.07 -0.64 8.65
CA PHE A 243 40.97 -1.37 9.54
C PHE A 243 42.45 -1.20 9.16
N ILE A 244 42.78 -1.34 7.87
CA ILE A 244 44.13 -1.12 7.34
C ILE A 244 44.59 0.31 7.61
N TYR A 245 43.71 1.31 7.40
CA TYR A 245 44.02 2.71 7.72
C TYR A 245 44.35 2.90 9.21
N TYR A 246 43.59 2.30 10.12
CA TYR A 246 43.82 2.41 11.57
C TYR A 246 45.08 1.68 12.05
N VAL A 247 45.41 0.53 11.45
CA VAL A 247 46.67 -0.19 11.70
C VAL A 247 47.87 0.62 11.19
N LYS A 248 47.78 1.16 9.97
CA LYS A 248 48.86 1.92 9.33
C LYS A 248 49.11 3.28 10.00
N THR A 249 48.06 3.89 10.58
CA THR A 249 48.18 5.13 11.37
C THR A 249 48.59 4.88 12.83
N GLY A 250 48.89 3.63 13.22
CA GLY A 250 49.43 3.28 14.53
C GLY A 250 48.47 3.45 15.71
N LYS A 251 47.16 3.56 15.44
CA LYS A 251 46.12 3.78 16.47
C LYS A 251 45.63 2.49 17.12
N VAL A 252 46.02 1.32 16.61
CA VAL A 252 45.71 0.01 17.20
C VAL A 252 47.01 -0.67 17.62
N LYS A 253 47.27 -0.77 18.93
CA LYS A 253 48.39 -1.56 19.48
C LYS A 253 47.86 -2.91 19.95
N PHE A 254 48.22 -3.98 19.25
CA PHE A 254 48.04 -5.33 19.76
C PHE A 254 49.09 -5.57 20.86
N LYS A 255 48.65 -5.70 22.13
CA LYS A 255 49.49 -6.26 23.18
C LYS A 255 49.71 -7.74 22.83
N ARG A 256 50.98 -8.15 22.72
CA ARG A 256 51.37 -9.57 22.72
C ARG A 256 51.07 -10.20 24.07
#